data_AF-A0A3B9HJV3-F1
#
_entry.id   AF-A0A3B9HJV3-F1
#
_cell.length_a   1.000
_cell.length_b   1.000
_cell.length_c   1.000
_cell.angle_alpha   90.00
_cell.angle_beta   90.00
_cell.angle_gamma   90.00
#
_symmetry.space_group_name_H-M   'P 1'
#
loop_
_entity.id
_entity.type
_entity.pdbx_description
1 polymer ?
#
loop_
_entity_poly.entity_id
_entity_poly.type
_entity_poly.pdbx_seq_one_letter_code
_entity_poly.pdbx_strand_id
1 'polypeptide(L)'
;MHFELKEDEKWVVIHFEGEGIILPEELRTISPPDLVKLKLSHKGVVLSGRGPVWLYSFLTHFYHPAAFIATFDTHLNKAVVTSSHVSGFSEGDILEL
;
A
#
# COMPACT_ATOMS: atom_id res chain seq x y z
N MET A 1 -8.16 9.59 8.97
CA MET A 1 -6.99 9.24 8.13
C MET A 1 -7.20 9.78 6.72
N HIS A 2 -6.20 10.46 6.20
CA HIS A 2 -6.13 10.98 4.85
C HIS A 2 -5.36 10.00 3.95
N PHE A 3 -5.74 9.92 2.68
CA PHE A 3 -5.06 9.11 1.67
C PHE A 3 -4.78 9.94 0.42
N GLU A 4 -3.54 9.85 -0.06
CA GLU A 4 -3.12 10.42 -1.34
C GLU A 4 -2.73 9.28 -2.28
N LEU A 5 -3.14 9.39 -3.54
CA LEU A 5 -2.78 8.45 -4.58
C LEU A 5 -1.85 9.12 -5.59
N LYS A 6 -0.72 8.48 -5.86
CA LYS A 6 0.15 8.83 -6.97
C LYS A 6 0.29 7.62 -7.89
N GLU A 7 -0.25 7.74 -9.10
CA GLU A 7 -0.19 6.68 -10.09
C GLU A 7 1.13 6.74 -10.88
N ASP A 8 1.72 5.57 -11.09
CA ASP A 8 2.82 5.31 -12.01
C ASP A 8 2.34 4.36 -13.13
N GLU A 9 3.17 4.06 -14.13
CA GLU A 9 2.87 3.08 -15.18
C GLU A 9 2.57 1.70 -14.58
N LYS A 10 3.39 1.23 -13.62
CA LYS A 10 3.36 -0.14 -13.10
C LYS A 10 2.65 -0.31 -11.76
N TRP A 11 2.61 0.73 -10.95
CA TRP A 11 2.02 0.69 -9.60
C TRP A 11 1.33 1.98 -9.23
N VAL A 12 0.61 1.96 -8.12
CA VAL A 12 0.03 3.15 -7.48
C VAL A 12 0.63 3.25 -6.08
N VAL A 13 1.15 4.43 -5.74
CA VAL A 13 1.55 4.75 -4.38
C VAL A 13 0.32 5.22 -3.62
N ILE A 14 -0.01 4.52 -2.53
CA ILE A 14 -1.03 4.89 -1.56
C ILE A 14 -0.29 5.46 -0.35
N HIS A 15 -0.23 6.79 -0.27
CA HIS A 15 0.29 7.47 0.91
C HIS A 15 -0.83 7.67 1.91
N PHE A 16 -0.63 7.26 3.16
CA PHE A 16 -1.60 7.43 4.23
C PHE A 16 -1.03 8.25 5.39
N GLU A 17 -1.89 9.10 5.97
CA GLU A 17 -1.54 9.96 7.10
C GLU A 17 -2.69 10.00 8.12
N GLY A 18 -2.37 9.67 9.37
CA GLY A 18 -3.28 9.77 10.50
C GLY A 18 -3.12 11.10 11.24
N GLU A 19 -4.20 11.61 11.81
CA GLU A 19 -4.13 12.74 12.73
C GLU A 19 -3.73 12.20 14.12
N GLY A 20 -2.44 12.28 14.46
CA GLY A 20 -1.93 11.83 15.75
C GLY A 20 -1.79 10.31 15.89
N ILE A 21 -2.12 9.78 17.08
CA ILE A 21 -1.98 8.34 17.37
C ILE A 21 -3.20 7.60 16.83
N ILE A 22 -2.96 6.65 15.93
CA ILE A 22 -4.01 5.79 15.38
C ILE A 22 -4.34 4.68 16.38
N LEU A 23 -5.61 4.54 16.75
CA LEU A 23 -6.15 3.52 17.63
C LEU A 23 -6.68 2.32 16.83
N PRO A 24 -6.58 1.07 17.35
CA PRO A 24 -7.04 -0.11 16.62
C PRO A 24 -8.53 -0.10 16.23
N GLU A 25 -9.38 0.55 17.03
CA GLU A 25 -10.81 0.68 16.75
C GLU A 25 -11.13 1.48 15.48
N GLU A 26 -10.23 2.36 15.07
CA GLU A 26 -10.36 3.15 13.85
C GLU A 26 -10.29 2.29 12.59
N LEU A 27 -9.72 1.07 12.64
CA LEU A 27 -9.75 0.13 11.50
C LEU A 27 -11.17 -0.15 11.00
N ARG A 28 -12.19 0.01 11.85
CA ARG A 28 -13.60 -0.19 11.51
C ARG A 28 -14.18 0.93 10.64
N THR A 29 -13.56 2.11 10.66
CA THR A 29 -14.06 3.32 10.00
C THR A 29 -13.12 3.84 8.93
N ILE A 30 -11.87 3.35 8.91
CA ILE A 30 -10.92 3.61 7.82
C ILE A 30 -11.49 3.07 6.50
N SER A 31 -11.58 3.96 5.51
CA SER A 31 -12.04 3.65 4.15
C SER A 31 -10.93 3.97 3.15
N PRO A 32 -10.01 3.03 2.87
CA PRO A 32 -8.95 3.26 1.88
C PRO A 32 -9.55 3.41 0.47
N PRO A 33 -8.86 4.11 -0.45
CA PRO A 33 -9.26 4.20 -1.85
C PRO A 33 -9.46 2.81 -2.49
N ASP A 34 -10.60 2.59 -3.13
CA ASP A 34 -10.96 1.29 -3.74
C ASP A 34 -10.42 1.18 -5.18
N LEU A 35 -9.37 0.39 -5.37
CA LEU A 35 -8.71 0.24 -6.67
C LEU A 35 -9.56 -0.53 -7.69
N VAL A 36 -10.51 -1.35 -7.26
CA VAL A 36 -11.43 -2.03 -8.19
C VAL A 36 -12.37 -1.00 -8.79
N LYS A 37 -12.94 -0.13 -7.97
CA LYS A 37 -13.78 0.99 -8.45
C LYS A 37 -13.01 1.96 -9.33
N LEU A 38 -11.74 2.21 -9.02
CA LEU A 38 -10.85 3.06 -9.81
C LEU A 38 -10.29 2.36 -11.06
N LYS A 39 -10.56 1.07 -11.26
CA LYS A 39 -10.01 0.24 -12.36
C LYS A 39 -8.48 0.13 -12.37
N LEU A 40 -7.86 0.24 -11.19
CA LEU A 40 -6.41 0.19 -10.98
C LEU A 40 -5.92 -1.13 -10.36
N SER A 41 -6.80 -2.10 -10.12
CA SER A 41 -6.44 -3.40 -9.51
C SER A 41 -5.46 -4.24 -10.35
N HIS A 42 -5.27 -3.91 -11.62
CA HIS A 42 -4.26 -4.55 -12.48
C HIS A 42 -2.83 -4.06 -12.21
N LYS A 43 -2.66 -2.99 -11.43
CA LYS A 43 -1.37 -2.42 -11.03
C LYS A 43 -0.92 -2.96 -9.68
N GLY A 44 0.37 -2.84 -9.39
CA GLY A 44 0.88 -3.03 -8.04
C GLY A 44 0.48 -1.88 -7.11
N VAL A 45 0.56 -2.11 -5.80
CA VAL A 45 0.33 -1.09 -4.78
C VAL A 45 1.57 -0.91 -3.93
N VAL A 46 1.99 0.34 -3.75
CA VAL A 46 3.04 0.72 -2.82
C VAL A 46 2.43 1.46 -1.64
N LEU A 47 2.49 0.86 -0.45
CA LEU A 47 2.03 1.47 0.79
C LEU A 47 3.13 2.38 1.34
N SER A 48 2.80 3.65 1.55
CA SER A 48 3.68 4.65 2.16
C SER A 48 2.93 5.41 3.23
N GLY A 49 3.60 5.79 4.31
CA GLY A 49 2.97 6.48 5.43
C GLY A 49 3.71 6.21 6.72
N ARG A 50 3.22 6.79 7.82
CA ARG A 50 3.66 6.41 9.17
C ARG A 50 2.49 5.79 9.88
N GLY A 51 2.69 4.59 10.40
CA GLY A 51 1.64 3.89 11.10
C GLY A 51 2.16 2.66 11.85
N PRO A 52 1.34 2.12 12.75
CA PRO A 52 1.65 0.88 13.43
C PRO A 52 1.61 -0.31 12.46
N VAL A 53 2.33 -1.38 12.78
CA VAL A 53 2.42 -2.59 11.94
C VAL A 53 1.06 -3.15 11.56
N TRP A 54 0.10 -3.17 12.49
CA TRP A 54 -1.25 -3.69 12.23
C TRP A 54 -2.02 -2.86 11.18
N LEU A 55 -1.70 -1.58 11.01
CA LEU A 55 -2.31 -0.76 9.96
C LEU A 55 -1.79 -1.18 8.58
N TYR A 56 -0.48 -1.42 8.46
CA TYR A 56 0.09 -1.98 7.23
C TYR A 56 -0.52 -3.35 6.93
N SER A 57 -0.63 -4.25 7.92
CA SER A 57 -1.26 -5.55 7.71
C SER A 57 -2.72 -5.43 7.22
N PHE A 58 -3.50 -4.50 7.79
CA PHE A 58 -4.85 -4.21 7.34
C PHE A 58 -4.88 -3.70 5.89
N LEU A 59 -4.04 -2.72 5.54
CA LEU A 59 -3.99 -2.16 4.20
C LEU A 59 -3.49 -3.17 3.17
N THR A 60 -2.49 -3.98 3.50
CA THR A 60 -2.01 -5.08 2.65
C THR A 60 -3.14 -6.07 2.35
N HIS A 61 -3.94 -6.44 3.35
CA HIS A 61 -5.09 -7.32 3.12
C HIS A 61 -6.19 -6.66 2.28
N PHE A 62 -6.49 -5.38 2.55
CA PHE A 62 -7.46 -4.61 1.77
C PHE A 62 -7.07 -4.54 0.29
N TYR A 63 -5.79 -4.32 0.00
CA TYR A 63 -5.27 -4.22 -1.35
C TYR A 63 -4.86 -5.55 -1.99
N HIS A 64 -5.02 -6.70 -1.31
CA HIS A 64 -4.59 -8.01 -1.83
C HIS A 64 -5.03 -8.33 -3.28
N PRO A 65 -6.17 -7.83 -3.83
CA PRO A 65 -6.52 -8.09 -5.23
C PRO A 65 -5.63 -7.38 -6.26
N ALA A 66 -4.72 -6.50 -5.82
CA ALA A 66 -3.74 -5.84 -6.69
C ALA A 66 -2.72 -6.85 -7.26
N ALA A 67 -2.01 -6.47 -8.32
CA ALA A 67 -1.01 -7.33 -8.95
C ALA A 67 0.09 -7.79 -7.96
N PHE A 68 0.54 -6.86 -7.12
CA PHE A 68 1.44 -7.10 -5.99
C PHE A 68 1.27 -5.98 -4.95
N ILE A 69 1.76 -6.20 -3.74
CA ILE A 69 1.87 -5.19 -2.68
C ILE A 69 3.33 -4.99 -2.34
N ALA A 70 3.74 -3.73 -2.16
CA ALA A 70 5.03 -3.33 -1.65
C ALA A 70 4.87 -2.33 -0.51
N THR A 71 5.87 -2.25 0.36
CA THR A 71 5.92 -1.31 1.47
C THR A 71 7.12 -0.38 1.30
N PHE A 72 6.91 0.92 1.40
CA PHE A 72 8.00 1.90 1.33
C PHE A 72 8.80 1.90 2.62
N ASP A 73 10.12 1.74 2.50
CA ASP A 73 11.06 1.80 3.61
C ASP A 73 11.91 3.08 3.48
N THR A 74 11.80 3.96 4.48
CA THR A 74 12.50 5.25 4.48
C THR A 74 14.02 5.13 4.63
N HIS A 75 14.54 4.03 5.19
CA HIS A 75 15.99 3.80 5.29
C HIS A 75 16.57 3.39 3.94
N LEU A 76 15.81 2.62 3.16
CA LEU A 76 16.21 2.23 1.80
C LEU A 76 15.90 3.32 0.78
N ASN A 77 14.96 4.23 1.09
CA ASN A 77 14.36 5.17 0.16
C ASN A 77 13.81 4.47 -1.10
N LYS A 78 13.25 3.27 -0.91
CA LYS A 78 12.74 2.36 -1.93
C LYS A 78 11.57 1.56 -1.36
N ALA A 79 10.79 0.89 -2.20
CA ALA A 79 9.74 -0.01 -1.73
C ALA A 79 10.15 -1.47 -1.86
N VAL A 80 9.74 -2.30 -0.90
CA VAL A 80 9.99 -3.75 -0.88
C VAL A 80 8.70 -4.49 -1.17
N VAL A 81 8.68 -5.34 -2.19
CA VAL A 81 7.52 -6.21 -2.50
C VAL A 81 7.34 -7.22 -1.36
N THR A 82 6.12 -7.28 -0.80
CA THR A 82 5.78 -8.15 0.33
C THR A 82 4.81 -9.28 -0.03
N SER A 83 4.11 -9.16 -1.17
CA SER A 83 3.23 -10.21 -1.70
C SER A 83 2.97 -9.98 -3.18
N SER A 84 2.92 -11.05 -3.99
CA SER A 84 2.66 -10.95 -5.43
C SER A 84 1.66 -12.00 -5.94
N HIS A 85 0.87 -11.62 -6.95
CA HIS A 85 0.01 -12.52 -7.74
C HIS A 85 0.43 -12.61 -9.21
N VAL A 86 1.51 -11.93 -9.59
CA VAL A 86 1.96 -11.83 -10.99
C VAL A 86 3.40 -12.31 -11.13
N SER A 87 3.74 -12.80 -12.33
CA SER A 87 5.13 -13.02 -12.69
C SER A 87 5.85 -11.68 -12.91
N GLY A 88 7.15 -11.64 -12.64
CA GLY A 88 7.99 -10.44 -12.83
C GLY A 88 8.14 -9.55 -11.59
N PHE A 89 7.37 -9.80 -10.53
CA PHE A 89 7.57 -9.23 -9.20
C PHE A 89 7.47 -10.33 -8.15
N SER A 90 8.45 -10.45 -7.28
CA SER A 90 8.56 -11.46 -6.23
C SER A 90 8.80 -10.81 -4.87
N GLU A 91 8.42 -11.50 -3.79
CA GLU A 91 8.65 -11.03 -2.44
C GLU A 91 10.16 -10.77 -2.21
N GLY A 92 10.48 -9.61 -1.65
CA GLY A 92 11.85 -9.13 -1.46
C GLY A 92 12.41 -8.29 -2.62
N ASP A 93 11.72 -8.21 -3.76
CA ASP A 93 12.11 -7.30 -4.84
C ASP A 93 12.06 -5.84 -4.37
N ILE A 94 13.00 -5.04 -4.88
CA ILE A 94 13.16 -3.63 -4.53
C ILE A 94 12.72 -2.75 -5.70
N LEU A 95 11.77 -1.85 -5.45
CA LEU A 95 11.23 -0.90 -6.41
C LEU A 95 11.84 0.48 -6.22
N GLU A 96 12.23 1.11 -7.32
CA GLU A 96 12.65 2.51 -7.36
C GLU A 96 11.43 3.39 -7.66
N LEU A 97 11.12 4.34 -6.76
CA LEU A 97 9.90 5.16 -6.78
C LEU A 97 10.11 6.59 -7.31
#